data_AF-A0A2M9Q7H4-F1
#
_entry.id   AF-A0A2M9Q7H4-F1
#
_cell.length_a   1.000
_cell.length_b   1.000
_cell.length_c   1.000
_cell.angle_alpha   90.00
_cell.angle_beta   90.00
_cell.angle_gamma   90.00
#
_symmetry.space_group_name_H-M   'P 1'
#
loop_
_entity.id
_entity.type
_entity.pdbx_description
1 polymer ?
#
loop_
_entity_poly.entity_id
_entity_poly.type
_entity_poly.pdbx_seq_one_letter_code
_entity_poly.pdbx_strand_id
1 'polypeptide(L)'
;FEEVPADGGNPAHTKYTTYVLGEGAFDYEDIGAKVPYEMARDAKTNGGQDTLYSRQRKVLAPYGISYEKKSQATLSPTNNELADGKNGTLVNNDGNGAALKTIDHKAIPIARVISQG
;
A
#
# COMPACT_ATOMS: atom_id res chain seq x y z
N PHE A 1 -10.69 14.85 5.50
CA PHE A 1 -10.33 16.25 5.25
C PHE A 1 -9.32 16.67 6.30
N GLU A 2 -8.48 17.64 5.98
CA GLU A 2 -7.43 18.15 6.86
C GLU A 2 -7.61 19.66 6.94
N GLU A 3 -7.60 20.24 8.13
CA GLU A 3 -7.65 21.69 8.28
C GLU A 3 -6.26 22.27 8.04
N VAL A 4 -6.13 23.12 7.03
CA VAL A 4 -4.87 23.78 6.68
C VAL A 4 -4.92 25.20 7.23
N PRO A 5 -4.00 25.57 8.15
CA PRO A 5 -3.93 26.92 8.68
C PRO A 5 -3.53 27.93 7.59
N ALA A 6 -3.80 29.21 7.83
CA ALA A 6 -3.36 30.26 6.92
C ALA A 6 -1.82 30.32 6.86
N ASP A 7 -1.28 30.51 5.66
CA ASP A 7 0.17 30.62 5.43
C ASP A 7 0.47 31.66 4.34
N GLY A 8 1.34 32.63 4.66
CA GLY A 8 2.05 33.48 3.70
C GLY A 8 1.23 34.22 2.62
N GLY A 9 -0.10 34.31 2.74
CA GLY A 9 -0.99 34.89 1.72
C GLY A 9 -2.20 34.01 1.36
N ASN A 10 -2.22 32.74 1.78
CA ASN A 10 -3.34 31.83 1.59
C ASN A 10 -4.23 31.79 2.85
N PRO A 11 -5.55 31.95 2.71
CA PRO A 11 -6.45 31.80 3.85
C PRO A 11 -6.47 30.36 4.36
N ALA A 12 -6.84 30.19 5.62
CA ALA A 12 -7.12 28.88 6.17
C ALA A 12 -8.24 28.21 5.37
N HIS A 13 -8.10 26.92 5.08
CA HIS A 13 -9.05 26.19 4.27
C HIS A 13 -9.07 24.70 4.64
N THR A 14 -10.18 24.06 4.34
CA THR A 14 -10.31 22.61 4.47
C THR A 14 -9.73 21.94 3.23
N LYS A 15 -8.73 21.08 3.41
CA LYS A 15 -8.10 20.30 2.36
C LYS A 15 -8.79 18.95 2.21
N TYR A 16 -9.22 18.65 1.00
CA TYR A 16 -9.73 17.34 0.59
C TYR A 16 -8.70 16.65 -0.29
N THR A 17 -8.38 15.40 0.06
CA THR A 17 -7.53 14.54 -0.76
C THR A 17 -8.42 13.48 -1.39
N THR A 18 -8.54 13.52 -2.71
CA THR A 18 -9.31 12.56 -3.50
C THR A 18 -8.36 11.71 -4.31
N TYR A 19 -8.52 10.40 -4.23
CA TYR A 19 -7.79 9.45 -5.07
C TYR A 19 -8.70 9.00 -6.21
N VAL A 20 -8.21 9.15 -7.43
CA VAL A 20 -8.86 8.66 -8.64
C VAL A 20 -8.09 7.42 -9.07
N LEU A 21 -8.77 6.27 -9.04
CA LEU A 21 -8.23 4.97 -9.42
C LEU A 21 -8.98 4.53 -10.67
N GLY A 22 -8.27 4.44 -11.79
CA GLY A 22 -8.82 3.83 -13.00
C GLY A 22 -8.86 2.31 -12.89
N GLU A 23 -9.54 1.68 -13.85
CA GLU A 23 -9.55 0.23 -13.97
C GLU A 23 -8.13 -0.31 -14.15
N GLY A 24 -7.80 -1.41 -13.45
CA GLY A 24 -6.46 -2.00 -13.48
C GLY A 24 -5.39 -1.22 -12.71
N ALA A 25 -5.75 -0.22 -11.90
CA ALA A 25 -4.78 0.51 -11.06
C ALA A 25 -4.05 -0.41 -10.06
N PHE A 26 -4.74 -1.44 -9.58
CA PHE A 26 -4.20 -2.45 -8.69
C PHE A 26 -4.61 -3.83 -9.16
N ASP A 27 -3.64 -4.72 -9.25
CA ASP A 27 -3.90 -6.15 -9.32
C ASP A 27 -4.11 -6.69 -7.91
N TYR A 28 -5.13 -7.52 -7.78
CA TYR A 28 -5.47 -8.22 -6.55
C TYR A 28 -5.30 -9.72 -6.76
N GLU A 29 -4.55 -10.35 -5.85
CA GLU A 29 -4.38 -11.78 -5.85
C GLU A 29 -4.69 -12.37 -4.47
N ASP A 30 -5.55 -13.38 -4.46
CA ASP A 30 -5.85 -14.18 -3.27
C ASP A 30 -4.96 -15.43 -3.25
N ILE A 31 -3.86 -15.35 -2.52
CA ILE A 31 -2.88 -16.43 -2.42
C ILE A 31 -3.40 -17.58 -1.53
N GLY A 32 -4.41 -17.30 -0.71
CA GLY A 32 -4.95 -18.24 0.27
C GLY A 32 -3.99 -18.53 1.43
N ALA A 33 -4.51 -19.27 2.42
CA ALA A 33 -3.75 -19.76 3.55
C ALA A 33 -3.90 -21.28 3.64
N LYS A 34 -2.84 -21.99 4.03
CA LYS A 34 -2.87 -23.47 4.17
C LYS A 34 -3.96 -23.93 5.14
N VAL A 35 -4.13 -23.19 6.25
CA VAL A 35 -5.20 -23.39 7.23
C VAL A 35 -5.84 -22.01 7.47
N PRO A 36 -6.93 -21.67 6.75
CA PRO A 36 -7.56 -20.35 6.87
C PRO A 36 -8.31 -20.16 8.18
N TYR A 37 -8.86 -21.24 8.73
CA TYR A 37 -9.64 -21.22 9.96
C TYR A 37 -9.25 -22.39 10.85
N GLU A 38 -9.04 -22.13 12.13
CA GLU A 38 -8.80 -23.16 13.13
C GLU A 38 -9.27 -22.68 14.51
N MET A 39 -9.62 -23.63 15.36
CA MET A 39 -9.96 -23.36 16.75
C MET A 39 -8.91 -23.97 17.67
N ALA A 40 -8.50 -23.23 18.69
CA ALA A 40 -7.65 -23.76 19.76
C ALA A 40 -8.32 -23.54 21.11
N ARG A 41 -8.29 -24.58 21.95
CA ARG A 41 -8.78 -24.52 23.33
C ARG A 41 -7.62 -24.39 24.29
N ASP A 42 -7.70 -23.41 25.19
CA ASP A 42 -6.85 -23.26 26.37
C ASP A 42 -7.69 -23.50 27.62
N ALA A 43 -7.55 -24.69 28.21
CA ALA A 43 -8.32 -25.08 29.40
C ALA A 43 -7.85 -24.38 30.69
N LYS A 44 -6.63 -23.82 30.72
CA LYS A 44 -6.01 -23.28 31.93
C LYS A 44 -6.38 -21.81 32.15
N THR A 45 -6.43 -21.02 31.08
CA THR A 45 -6.63 -19.57 31.19
C THR A 45 -8.11 -19.22 31.40
N ASN A 46 -8.41 -18.45 32.45
CA ASN A 46 -9.76 -17.96 32.81
C ASN A 46 -10.86 -19.05 32.88
N GLY A 47 -10.52 -20.26 33.34
CA GLY A 47 -11.49 -21.36 33.45
C GLY A 47 -11.85 -22.05 32.13
N GLY A 48 -11.10 -21.78 31.07
CA GLY A 48 -11.27 -22.38 29.75
C GLY A 48 -11.69 -21.36 28.70
N GLN A 49 -10.92 -21.24 27.61
CA GLN A 49 -11.20 -20.37 26.48
C GLN A 49 -11.02 -21.10 25.16
N ASP A 50 -11.91 -20.83 24.21
CA ASP A 50 -11.79 -21.27 22.82
C ASP A 50 -11.50 -20.04 21.95
N THR A 51 -10.40 -20.08 21.20
CA THR A 51 -10.02 -19.01 20.27
C THR A 51 -10.21 -19.48 18.84
N LEU A 52 -10.98 -18.72 18.06
CA LEU A 52 -11.07 -18.88 16.62
C LEU A 52 -10.00 -18.02 15.95
N TYR A 53 -9.12 -18.66 15.17
CA TYR A 53 -8.17 -17.97 14.33
C TYR A 53 -8.70 -17.91 12.90
N SER A 54 -8.61 -16.74 12.28
CA SER A 54 -8.80 -16.57 10.83
C SER A 54 -7.53 -16.02 10.20
N ARG A 55 -7.14 -16.57 9.06
CA ARG A 55 -5.90 -16.24 8.36
C ARG A 55 -6.18 -16.03 6.88
N GLN A 56 -5.70 -14.93 6.34
CA GLN A 56 -5.79 -14.61 4.92
C GLN A 56 -4.46 -14.05 4.43
N ARG A 57 -4.14 -14.30 3.16
CA ARG A 57 -2.96 -13.72 2.49
C ARG A 57 -3.40 -13.14 1.17
N LYS A 58 -3.30 -11.82 1.05
CA LYS A 58 -3.68 -11.07 -0.14
C LYS A 58 -2.47 -10.31 -0.64
N VAL A 59 -2.35 -10.18 -1.94
CA VAL A 59 -1.38 -9.31 -2.59
C VAL A 59 -2.17 -8.23 -3.31
N LEU A 60 -1.77 -6.98 -3.08
CA LEU A 60 -2.20 -5.84 -3.87
C LEU A 60 -0.96 -5.24 -4.51
N ALA A 61 -0.93 -5.21 -5.84
CA ALA A 61 0.20 -4.70 -6.61
C ALA A 61 -0.26 -3.53 -7.48
N PRO A 62 0.24 -2.30 -7.25
CA PRO A 62 -0.04 -1.18 -8.13
C PRO A 62 0.57 -1.39 -9.52
N TYR A 63 -0.19 -1.12 -10.56
CA TYR A 63 0.31 -1.17 -11.93
C TYR A 63 1.45 -0.15 -12.14
N GLY A 64 2.53 -0.59 -12.80
CA GLY A 64 3.64 0.27 -13.20
C GLY A 64 4.62 0.66 -12.09
N ILE A 65 4.46 0.14 -10.87
CA ILE A 65 5.41 0.34 -9.75
C ILE A 65 6.06 -0.99 -9.37
N SER A 66 7.39 -1.05 -9.43
CA SER A 66 8.20 -2.15 -8.94
C SER A 66 8.61 -1.89 -7.49
N TYR A 67 8.46 -2.90 -6.63
CA TYR A 67 8.89 -2.85 -5.24
C TYR A 67 10.21 -3.60 -5.04
N GLU A 68 11.29 -2.87 -4.76
CA GLU A 68 12.68 -3.36 -4.78
C GLU A 68 13.19 -3.84 -3.42
N LYS A 69 12.41 -3.67 -2.33
CA LYS A 69 12.77 -4.12 -0.97
C LYS A 69 14.15 -3.61 -0.48
N LYS A 70 14.58 -2.43 -0.93
CA LYS A 70 15.90 -1.83 -0.59
C LYS A 70 16.13 -1.68 0.92
N SER A 71 15.07 -1.35 1.66
CA SER A 71 15.05 -1.21 3.11
C SER A 71 13.79 -1.90 3.65
N GLN A 72 13.87 -3.23 3.79
CA GLN A 72 12.83 -4.04 4.40
C GLN A 72 13.45 -5.19 5.20
N ALA A 73 13.03 -5.38 6.46
CA ALA A 73 13.60 -6.43 7.31
C ALA A 73 12.88 -7.79 7.16
N THR A 74 11.56 -7.77 6.98
CA THR A 74 10.71 -8.98 6.96
C THR A 74 10.35 -9.43 5.55
N LEU A 75 9.62 -10.54 5.40
CA LEU A 75 9.18 -11.03 4.09
C LEU A 75 8.12 -10.13 3.43
N SER A 76 7.26 -9.54 4.27
CA SER A 76 6.24 -8.56 3.87
C SER A 76 6.60 -7.19 4.43
N PRO A 77 6.37 -6.10 3.70
CA PRO A 77 6.61 -4.77 4.22
C PRO A 77 5.63 -4.38 5.30
N THR A 78 6.11 -3.58 6.24
CA THR A 78 5.30 -2.77 7.16
C THR A 78 4.77 -1.53 6.44
N ASN A 79 3.79 -0.85 7.04
CA ASN A 79 3.26 0.41 6.51
C ASN A 79 4.35 1.49 6.37
N ASN A 80 5.32 1.51 7.29
CA ASN A 80 6.43 2.47 7.24
C ASN A 80 7.38 2.16 6.07
N GLU A 81 7.67 0.88 5.84
CA GLU A 81 8.51 0.44 4.71
C GLU A 81 7.79 0.64 3.36
N LEU A 82 6.47 0.48 3.30
CA LEU A 82 5.66 0.81 2.10
C LEU A 82 5.64 2.31 1.80
N ALA A 83 5.62 3.15 2.84
CA ALA A 83 5.63 4.61 2.68
C ALA A 83 7.01 5.16 2.30
N ASP A 84 8.08 4.39 2.50
CA ASP A 84 9.43 4.77 2.08
C ASP A 84 9.56 4.66 0.55
N GLY A 85 9.52 5.80 -0.12
CA GLY A 85 9.68 5.90 -1.58
C GLY A 85 11.00 5.34 -2.11
N LYS A 86 11.99 5.06 -1.26
CA LYS A 86 13.22 4.36 -1.66
C LYS A 86 13.00 2.88 -1.98
N ASN A 87 11.91 2.29 -1.49
CA ASN A 87 11.59 0.88 -1.73
C ASN A 87 10.79 0.65 -3.02
N GLY A 88 10.29 1.71 -3.66
CA GLY A 88 9.54 1.64 -4.91
C GLY A 88 10.26 2.37 -6.04
N THR A 89 10.08 1.88 -7.26
CA THR A 89 10.49 2.55 -8.49
C THR A 89 9.44 2.35 -9.57
N LEU A 90 9.49 3.14 -10.64
CA LEU A 90 8.70 2.82 -11.84
C LEU A 90 9.25 1.53 -12.45
N VAL A 91 8.33 0.66 -12.91
CA VAL A 91 8.69 -0.54 -13.68
C VAL A 91 9.64 -0.14 -14.80
N ASN A 92 10.75 -0.84 -14.92
CA ASN A 92 11.82 -0.50 -15.82
C ASN A 92 12.42 -1.75 -16.48
N ASN A 93 13.32 -1.53 -17.43
CA ASN A 93 14.02 -2.56 -18.19
C ASN A 93 15.33 -3.06 -17.52
N ASP A 94 15.51 -2.82 -16.22
CA ASP A 94 16.75 -3.08 -15.47
C ASP A 94 18.00 -2.42 -16.07
N GLY A 95 17.83 -1.39 -16.91
CA GLY A 95 18.93 -0.63 -17.51
C GLY A 95 19.53 0.40 -16.54
N ASN A 96 20.71 0.93 -16.88
CA ASN A 96 21.41 1.93 -16.05
C ASN A 96 21.68 3.21 -16.85
N GLY A 97 21.69 4.36 -16.17
CA GLY A 97 22.00 5.65 -16.78
C GLY A 97 21.10 5.94 -17.99
N ALA A 98 21.69 6.28 -19.14
CA ALA A 98 20.95 6.56 -20.37
C ALA A 98 20.23 5.34 -20.98
N ALA A 99 20.56 4.11 -20.56
CA ALA A 99 19.89 2.89 -21.01
C ALA A 99 18.67 2.51 -20.15
N LEU A 100 18.50 3.16 -18.98
CA LEU A 100 17.34 2.97 -18.12
C LEU A 100 16.10 3.53 -18.82
N LYS A 101 15.12 2.66 -19.04
CA LYS A 101 13.81 3.01 -19.58
C LYS A 101 12.76 2.57 -18.58
N THR A 102 11.93 3.49 -18.15
CA THR A 102 10.78 3.22 -17.29
C THR A 102 9.49 3.26 -18.11
N ILE A 103 8.43 2.66 -17.57
CA ILE A 103 7.07 2.90 -18.04
C ILE A 103 6.76 4.41 -18.02
N ASP A 104 5.94 4.88 -18.97
CA ASP A 104 5.39 6.23 -18.92
C ASP A 104 4.53 6.37 -17.66
N HIS A 105 4.84 7.35 -16.81
CA HIS A 105 4.10 7.58 -15.58
C HIS A 105 2.62 7.89 -15.83
N LYS A 106 2.24 8.37 -17.03
CA LYS A 106 0.84 8.61 -17.42
C LYS A 106 0.07 7.34 -17.73
N ALA A 107 0.77 6.22 -17.95
CA ALA A 107 0.14 4.92 -18.14
C ALA A 107 -0.37 4.33 -16.81
N ILE A 108 0.07 4.87 -15.67
CA ILE A 108 -0.40 4.42 -14.35
C ILE A 108 -1.74 5.11 -14.06
N PRO A 109 -2.86 4.37 -13.95
CA PRO A 109 -4.18 4.95 -13.81
C PRO A 109 -4.48 5.32 -12.34
N ILE A 110 -3.57 6.06 -11.71
CA ILE A 110 -3.68 6.54 -10.32
C ILE A 110 -3.40 8.03 -10.31
N ALA A 111 -4.33 8.81 -9.77
CA ALA A 111 -4.15 10.23 -9.54
C ALA A 111 -4.57 10.63 -8.12
N ARG A 112 -3.86 11.62 -7.57
CA ARG A 112 -4.23 12.28 -6.31
C ARG A 112 -4.58 13.73 -6.61
N VAL A 113 -5.81 14.11 -6.28
CA VAL A 113 -6.32 15.47 -6.41
C VAL A 113 -6.44 16.09 -5.03
N ILE A 114 -5.92 17.30 -4.86
CA ILE A 114 -6.04 18.09 -3.64
C ILE A 114 -6.96 19.27 -3.94
N SER A 115 -8.07 19.41 -3.23
CA SER A 115 -9.04 20.49 -3.42
C SER A 115 -9.40 21.17 -2.09
N GLN A 116 -10.02 22.36 -2.17
CA GLN A 116 -10.41 23.17 -1.01
C GLN A 116 -11.92 23.17 -0.72
N GLY A 117 -12.70 22.38 -1.49
CA GLY A 117 -14.16 22.49 -1.57
C GLY A 117 -14.58 22.99 -2.94
#